data_AF-A0A1B0WPC7-F1
#
_entry.id   AF-A0A1B0WPC7-F1
#
_cell.length_a   1.000
_cell.length_b   1.000
_cell.length_c   1.000
_cell.angle_alpha   90.00
_cell.angle_beta   90.00
_cell.angle_gamma   90.00
#
_symmetry.space_group_name_H-M   'P 1'
#
loop_
_entity.id
_entity.type
_entity.pdbx_description
1 polymer ?
#
loop_
_entity_poly.entity_id
_entity_poly.type
_entity_poly.pdbx_seq_one_letter_code
_entity_poly.pdbx_strand_id
1 'polypeptide(L)'
;MSMFSNLNQVVLNEILVNLQEGNINVCRNYGFSKQELQEIEKLSTEEVYELANTKAPFAKVEINHDAFWRLVARVRMLSQERRLIDRALMLGASIQMLNSYFGLTTSKVSARRSLLGKQEPMGRKPAATEEEEKLIWDLWQEHKGDVQTIESTEGLELLILIAEETGINLTEIWKLVSRWNAA
;
A
#
# COMPACT_ATOMS: atom_id res chain seq x y z
N MET A 1 39.15 -1.16 3.48
CA MET A 1 37.67 -1.29 3.50
C MET A 1 37.16 -1.13 2.08
N SER A 2 36.73 -2.23 1.43
CA SER A 2 36.01 -2.18 0.15
C SER A 2 34.94 -3.25 0.20
N MET A 3 33.81 -2.92 0.83
CA MET A 3 32.63 -3.78 0.92
C MET A 3 31.57 -3.33 -0.10
N PHE A 4 32.02 -2.91 -1.29
CA PHE A 4 31.14 -2.82 -2.44
C PHE A 4 31.46 -4.03 -3.30
N SER A 5 30.54 -5.00 -3.28
CA SER A 5 30.50 -6.06 -4.27
C SER A 5 30.53 -5.40 -5.65
N ASN A 6 31.55 -5.70 -6.44
CA ASN A 6 31.59 -5.26 -7.83
C ASN A 6 30.35 -5.84 -8.54
N LEU A 7 29.68 -5.06 -9.40
CA LEU A 7 28.49 -5.49 -10.13
C LEU A 7 28.70 -6.85 -10.83
N ASN A 8 29.93 -7.12 -11.27
CA ASN A 8 30.33 -8.42 -11.83
C ASN A 8 30.07 -9.60 -10.87
N GLN A 9 30.41 -9.45 -9.58
CA GLN A 9 30.15 -10.49 -8.56
C GLN A 9 28.65 -10.71 -8.36
N VAL A 10 27.88 -9.62 -8.25
CA VAL A 10 26.41 -9.71 -8.06
C VAL A 10 25.77 -10.45 -9.23
N VAL A 11 26.10 -10.03 -10.45
CA VAL A 11 25.51 -10.63 -11.66
C VAL A 11 25.97 -12.07 -11.84
N LEU A 12 27.27 -12.38 -11.68
CA LEU A 12 27.74 -13.76 -11.81
C LEU A 12 27.13 -14.69 -10.77
N ASN A 13 27.02 -14.27 -9.51
CA ASN A 13 26.42 -15.09 -8.47
C ASN A 13 24.95 -15.40 -8.79
N GLU A 14 24.17 -14.38 -9.19
CA GLU A 14 22.78 -14.55 -9.59
C GLU A 14 22.64 -15.52 -10.77
N ILE A 15 23.49 -15.38 -11.80
CA ILE A 15 23.46 -16.26 -12.97
C ILE A 15 23.85 -17.69 -12.61
N LEU A 16 24.90 -17.89 -11.81
CA LEU A 16 25.35 -19.23 -11.39
C LEU A 16 24.30 -19.96 -10.55
N VAL A 17 23.65 -19.28 -9.60
CA VAL A 17 22.56 -19.85 -8.80
C VAL A 17 21.41 -20.30 -9.71
N ASN A 18 20.96 -19.44 -10.63
CA ASN A 18 19.88 -19.78 -11.55
C ASN A 18 20.26 -20.90 -12.53
N LEU A 19 21.53 -20.99 -12.97
CA LEU A 19 22.01 -22.09 -13.80
C LEU A 19 21.98 -23.42 -13.03
N GLN A 20 22.43 -23.43 -11.77
CA GLN A 20 22.38 -24.63 -10.91
C GLN A 20 20.96 -25.12 -10.65
N GLU A 21 20.00 -24.21 -10.51
CA GLU A 21 18.58 -24.54 -10.33
C GLU A 21 17.86 -24.92 -11.65
N GLY A 22 18.53 -24.81 -12.81
CA GLY A 22 17.93 -25.05 -14.11
C GLY A 22 17.03 -23.92 -14.62
N ASN A 23 17.07 -22.75 -13.99
CA ASN A 23 16.26 -21.56 -14.29
C ASN A 23 16.81 -20.76 -15.49
N ILE A 24 17.09 -21.44 -16.62
CA ILE A 24 17.75 -20.84 -17.80
C ILE A 24 16.97 -19.63 -18.37
N ASN A 25 15.63 -19.65 -18.29
CA ASN A 25 14.80 -18.55 -18.77
C ASN A 25 14.98 -17.26 -17.95
N VAL A 26 15.30 -17.37 -16.66
CA VAL A 26 15.58 -16.20 -15.80
C VAL A 26 16.89 -15.54 -16.25
N CYS A 27 17.94 -16.34 -16.48
CA CYS A 27 19.21 -15.84 -17.01
C CYS A 27 19.04 -15.13 -18.36
N ARG A 28 18.18 -15.64 -19.23
CA ARG A 28 17.84 -15.00 -20.51
C ARG A 28 17.08 -13.69 -20.33
N ASN A 29 16.20 -13.58 -19.33
CA ASN A 29 15.51 -12.34 -19.01
C ASN A 29 16.46 -11.24 -18.50
N TYR A 30 17.58 -11.61 -17.89
CA TYR A 30 18.67 -10.69 -17.58
C TYR A 30 19.48 -10.24 -18.81
N GLY A 31 19.22 -10.82 -19.98
CA GLY A 31 19.85 -10.43 -21.25
C GLY A 31 20.96 -11.37 -21.72
N PHE A 32 21.29 -12.43 -20.98
CA PHE A 32 22.31 -13.39 -21.40
C PHE A 32 21.82 -14.26 -22.55
N SER A 33 22.67 -14.41 -23.56
CA SER A 33 22.49 -15.36 -24.65
C SER A 33 22.78 -16.79 -24.20
N LYS A 34 22.28 -17.77 -24.96
CA LYS A 34 22.56 -19.18 -24.70
C LYS A 34 24.07 -19.47 -24.72
N GLN A 35 24.81 -18.85 -25.64
CA GLN A 35 26.25 -19.05 -25.77
C GLN A 35 26.99 -18.54 -24.54
N GLU A 36 26.67 -17.33 -24.05
CA GLU A 36 27.29 -16.77 -22.85
C GLU A 36 27.04 -17.65 -21.61
N LEU A 37 25.82 -18.18 -21.46
CA LEU A 37 25.50 -19.10 -20.36
C LEU A 37 26.28 -20.42 -20.43
N GLN A 38 26.45 -20.97 -21.64
CA GLN A 38 27.26 -22.16 -21.86
C GLN A 38 28.75 -21.93 -21.56
N GLU A 39 29.28 -20.73 -21.84
CA GLU A 39 30.66 -20.40 -21.47
C GLU A 39 30.81 -20.22 -19.97
N ILE A 40 29.85 -19.56 -19.31
CA ILE A 40 29.85 -19.41 -17.84
C ILE A 40 29.84 -20.77 -17.13
N GLU A 41 29.07 -21.75 -17.62
CA GLU A 41 28.99 -23.10 -17.03
C GLU A 41 30.32 -23.88 -17.15
N LYS A 42 31.16 -23.54 -18.13
CA LYS A 42 32.46 -24.20 -18.35
C LYS A 42 33.60 -23.60 -17.53
N LEU A 43 33.41 -22.40 -16.98
CA LEU A 43 34.47 -21.71 -16.23
C LEU A 43 34.82 -22.51 -14.97
N SER A 44 36.12 -22.63 -14.70
CA SER A 44 36.62 -23.12 -13.43
C SER A 44 36.33 -22.12 -12.30
N THR A 45 36.38 -22.59 -11.06
CA THR A 45 36.22 -21.73 -9.88
C THR A 45 37.22 -20.56 -9.86
N GLU A 46 38.44 -20.78 -10.36
CA GLU A 46 39.47 -19.74 -10.48
C GLU A 46 39.08 -18.69 -11.52
N GLU A 47 38.66 -19.10 -12.71
CA GLU A 47 38.24 -18.18 -13.78
C GLU A 47 36.98 -17.38 -13.39
N VAL A 48 36.02 -18.02 -12.70
CA VAL A 48 34.85 -17.33 -12.14
C VAL A 48 35.29 -16.26 -11.15
N TYR A 49 36.24 -16.57 -10.26
CA TYR A 49 36.77 -15.62 -9.30
C TYR A 49 37.47 -14.43 -10.00
N GLU A 50 38.28 -14.69 -11.02
CA GLU A 50 38.95 -13.65 -11.79
C GLU A 50 37.95 -12.74 -12.53
N LEU A 51 36.97 -13.33 -13.21
CA LEU A 51 35.93 -12.59 -13.93
C LEU A 51 35.10 -11.71 -12.97
N ALA A 52 34.74 -12.25 -11.82
CA ALA A 52 33.98 -11.53 -10.81
C ALA A 52 34.74 -10.34 -10.21
N ASN A 53 36.07 -10.44 -10.10
CA ASN A 53 36.92 -9.40 -9.51
C ASN A 53 37.58 -8.48 -10.54
N THR A 54 37.29 -8.66 -11.83
CA THR A 54 37.79 -7.80 -12.91
C THR A 54 37.31 -6.35 -12.74
N LYS A 55 38.20 -5.38 -12.97
CA LYS A 55 37.90 -3.94 -12.80
C LYS A 55 36.87 -3.40 -13.78
N ALA A 56 36.84 -3.94 -15.01
CA ALA A 56 35.87 -3.55 -16.02
C ALA A 56 34.53 -4.26 -15.76
N PRO A 57 33.42 -3.52 -15.57
CA PRO A 57 32.12 -4.14 -15.42
C PRO A 57 31.64 -4.71 -16.76
N PHE A 58 31.20 -5.97 -16.79
CA PHE A 58 30.57 -6.55 -17.99
C PHE A 58 29.06 -6.27 -18.05
N ALA A 59 28.47 -5.79 -16.95
CA ALA A 59 27.06 -5.47 -16.85
C ALA A 59 26.85 -3.99 -16.51
N LYS A 60 25.66 -3.48 -16.82
CA LYS A 60 25.21 -2.14 -16.46
C LYS A 60 23.79 -2.22 -15.91
N VAL A 61 23.52 -1.49 -14.82
CA VAL A 61 22.16 -1.33 -14.29
C VAL A 61 21.57 -0.03 -14.85
N GLU A 62 20.42 -0.14 -15.49
CA GLU A 62 19.65 1.02 -15.96
C GLU A 62 18.34 1.11 -15.18
N ILE A 63 18.11 2.25 -14.52
CA ILE A 63 16.90 2.47 -13.73
C ILE A 63 15.93 3.32 -14.54
N ASN A 64 14.73 2.79 -14.78
CA ASN A 64 13.62 3.59 -15.27
C ASN A 64 13.05 4.42 -14.12
N HIS A 65 13.59 5.63 -13.94
CA HIS A 65 13.23 6.53 -12.84
C HIS A 65 11.75 6.92 -12.84
N ASP A 66 11.14 7.10 -14.02
CA ASP A 66 9.72 7.45 -14.13
C ASP A 66 8.82 6.28 -13.72
N ALA A 67 9.15 5.06 -14.13
CA ALA A 67 8.45 3.87 -13.68
C ALA A 67 8.61 3.67 -12.17
N PHE A 68 9.82 3.87 -11.64
CA PHE A 68 10.11 3.76 -10.21
C PHE A 68 9.21 4.70 -9.39
N TRP A 69 9.20 6.00 -9.70
CA TRP A 69 8.40 6.95 -8.93
C TRP A 69 6.89 6.73 -9.07
N ARG A 70 6.41 6.33 -10.25
CA ARG A 70 5.00 5.93 -10.43
C ARG A 70 4.62 4.73 -9.54
N LEU A 71 5.49 3.72 -9.45
CA LEU A 71 5.27 2.57 -8.58
C LEU A 71 5.29 2.95 -7.10
N VAL A 72 6.23 3.81 -6.68
CA VAL A 72 6.29 4.33 -5.30
C VAL A 72 5.01 5.11 -4.95
N ALA A 73 4.55 6.00 -5.83
CA ALA A 73 3.32 6.75 -5.63
C ALA A 73 2.12 5.80 -5.48
N ARG A 74 2.01 4.79 -6.35
CA ARG A 74 0.95 3.78 -6.28
C ARG A 74 0.97 3.01 -4.96
N VAL A 75 2.14 2.56 -4.50
CA VAL A 75 2.28 1.83 -3.23
C VAL A 75 1.89 2.72 -2.05
N ARG A 76 2.29 4.00 -2.06
CA ARG A 76 1.92 4.96 -1.01
C ARG A 76 0.43 5.22 -0.97
N MET A 77 -0.21 5.43 -2.12
CA MET A 77 -1.67 5.58 -2.22
C MET A 77 -2.40 4.35 -1.65
N LEU A 78 -1.99 3.14 -2.06
CA LEU A 78 -2.58 1.90 -1.53
C LEU A 78 -2.36 1.76 -0.02
N SER A 79 -1.22 2.22 0.51
CA SER A 79 -0.97 2.23 1.95
C SER A 79 -1.85 3.25 2.68
N GLN A 80 -2.12 4.42 2.10
CA GLN A 80 -2.99 5.42 2.70
C GLN A 80 -4.44 4.93 2.74
N GLU A 81 -4.95 4.42 1.62
CA GLU A 81 -6.30 3.84 1.53
C GLU A 81 -6.51 2.75 2.59
N ARG A 82 -5.55 1.80 2.71
CA ARG A 82 -5.62 0.75 3.74
C ARG A 82 -5.66 1.31 5.17
N ARG A 83 -4.86 2.34 5.47
CA ARG A 83 -4.86 3.00 6.79
C ARG A 83 -6.19 3.68 7.08
N LEU A 84 -6.79 4.34 6.09
CA LEU A 84 -8.10 4.97 6.23
C LEU A 84 -9.20 3.94 6.46
N ILE A 85 -9.19 2.83 5.71
CA ILE A 85 -10.12 1.72 5.91
C ILE A 85 -10.00 1.18 7.34
N ASP A 86 -8.78 0.96 7.83
CA ASP A 86 -8.56 0.42 9.19
C ASP A 86 -9.02 1.40 10.26
N ARG A 87 -8.69 2.69 10.15
CA ARG A 87 -9.17 3.74 11.07
C ARG A 87 -10.69 3.81 11.07
N ALA A 88 -11.29 3.89 9.88
CA ALA A 88 -12.75 3.94 9.73
C ALA A 88 -13.41 2.71 10.38
N LEU A 89 -12.88 1.51 10.17
CA LEU A 89 -13.35 0.29 10.81
C LEU A 89 -13.23 0.33 12.34
N MET A 90 -12.12 0.84 12.86
CA MET A 90 -11.91 0.98 14.29
C MET A 90 -12.93 1.93 14.95
N LEU A 91 -13.33 2.98 14.22
CA LEU A 91 -14.36 3.95 14.63
C LEU A 91 -15.79 3.48 14.29
N GLY A 92 -15.93 2.27 13.76
CA GLY A 92 -17.19 1.61 13.49
C GLY A 92 -17.90 2.14 12.24
N ALA A 93 -17.16 2.45 11.18
CA ALA A 93 -17.73 2.61 9.85
C ALA A 93 -18.52 1.36 9.44
N SER A 94 -19.70 1.60 8.86
CA SER A 94 -20.58 0.56 8.35
C SER A 94 -20.10 0.02 7.01
N ILE A 95 -20.60 -1.17 6.63
CA ILE A 95 -20.34 -1.75 5.32
C ILE A 95 -20.82 -0.80 4.20
N GLN A 96 -21.97 -0.15 4.38
CA GLN A 96 -22.51 0.80 3.41
C GLN A 96 -21.56 1.99 3.20
N MET A 97 -21.06 2.57 4.30
CA MET A 97 -20.11 3.68 4.23
C MET A 97 -18.82 3.25 3.52
N LEU A 98 -18.22 2.11 3.90
CA LEU A 98 -17.00 1.62 3.28
C LEU A 98 -17.19 1.21 1.81
N ASN A 99 -18.39 0.77 1.44
CA ASN A 99 -18.74 0.54 0.04
C ASN A 99 -18.79 1.86 -0.75
N SER A 100 -19.37 2.91 -0.16
CA SER A 100 -19.46 4.25 -0.78
C SER A 100 -18.08 4.85 -1.06
N TYR A 101 -17.14 4.79 -0.11
CA TYR A 101 -15.81 5.39 -0.26
C TYR A 101 -14.80 4.51 -1.02
N PHE A 102 -14.88 3.19 -0.86
CA PHE A 102 -13.81 2.27 -1.30
C PHE A 102 -14.29 1.10 -2.17
N GLY A 103 -15.60 1.02 -2.47
CA GLY A 103 -16.18 -0.10 -3.22
C GLY A 103 -16.04 -1.46 -2.52
N LEU A 104 -15.82 -1.47 -1.20
CA LEU A 104 -15.61 -2.72 -0.46
C LEU A 104 -16.90 -3.55 -0.39
N THR A 105 -16.77 -4.84 -0.62
CA THR A 105 -17.86 -5.81 -0.45
C THR A 105 -18.01 -6.19 1.02
N THR A 106 -19.18 -6.69 1.40
CA THR A 106 -19.45 -7.22 2.74
C THR A 106 -18.39 -8.26 3.17
N SER A 107 -18.01 -9.17 2.26
CA SER A 107 -16.99 -10.19 2.55
C SER A 107 -15.63 -9.59 2.88
N LYS A 108 -15.18 -8.56 2.13
CA LYS A 108 -13.91 -7.87 2.39
C LYS A 108 -13.94 -7.13 3.72
N VAL A 109 -15.04 -6.45 4.02
CA VAL A 109 -15.24 -5.73 5.30
C VAL A 109 -15.20 -6.71 6.47
N SER A 110 -15.95 -7.81 6.40
CA SER A 110 -15.98 -8.82 7.46
C SER A 110 -14.62 -9.48 7.70
N ALA A 111 -13.91 -9.84 6.62
CA ALA A 111 -12.56 -10.40 6.73
C ALA A 111 -11.59 -9.40 7.38
N ARG A 112 -11.63 -8.12 6.99
CA ARG A 112 -10.76 -7.09 7.56
C ARG A 112 -11.06 -6.82 9.04
N ARG A 113 -12.33 -6.77 9.43
CA ARG A 113 -12.76 -6.62 10.83
C ARG A 113 -12.26 -7.77 11.71
N SER A 114 -12.38 -9.01 11.20
CA SER A 114 -11.86 -10.19 11.89
C SER A 114 -10.35 -10.08 12.14
N LEU A 115 -9.57 -9.61 11.15
CA LEU A 115 -8.13 -9.39 11.31
C LEU A 115 -7.80 -8.28 12.32
N LEU A 116 -8.63 -7.23 12.40
CA LEU A 116 -8.45 -6.14 13.36
C LEU A 116 -8.95 -6.48 14.78
N GLY A 117 -9.47 -7.69 15.00
CA GLY A 117 -10.02 -8.09 16.30
C GLY A 117 -11.31 -7.35 16.71
N LYS A 118 -11.95 -6.64 15.77
CA LYS A 118 -13.22 -5.93 16.03
C LYS A 118 -14.39 -6.88 15.82
N GLN A 119 -15.06 -7.24 16.91
CA GLN A 119 -16.42 -7.76 16.84
C GLN A 119 -17.40 -6.59 16.93
N GLU A 120 -18.28 -6.43 15.93
CA GLU A 120 -19.34 -5.45 16.03
C GLU A 120 -20.40 -5.94 17.03
N PRO A 121 -20.79 -5.13 18.03
CA PRO A 121 -21.91 -5.48 18.89
C PRO A 121 -23.18 -5.64 18.06
N MET A 122 -23.94 -6.71 18.32
CA MET A 122 -25.22 -6.94 17.68
C MET A 122 -26.23 -5.86 18.09
N GLY A 123 -26.81 -5.15 17.13
CA GLY A 123 -27.87 -4.18 17.36
C GLY A 123 -27.76 -2.92 16.51
N ARG A 124 -28.78 -2.06 16.58
CA ARG A 124 -28.74 -0.72 16.00
C ARG A 124 -27.81 0.15 16.85
N LYS A 125 -26.86 0.83 16.21
CA LYS A 125 -26.03 1.82 16.90
C LYS A 125 -26.93 2.95 17.40
N PRO A 126 -26.73 3.45 18.63
CA PRO A 126 -27.52 4.56 19.15
C PRO A 126 -27.40 5.77 18.21
N ALA A 127 -28.52 6.47 18.01
CA ALA A 127 -28.49 7.76 17.33
C ALA A 127 -27.80 8.78 18.24
N ALA A 128 -27.19 9.80 17.64
CA ALA A 128 -26.60 10.90 18.39
C ALA A 128 -27.69 11.65 19.18
N THR A 129 -27.35 12.14 20.37
CA THR A 129 -28.22 13.08 21.11
C THR A 129 -28.24 14.46 20.46
N GLU A 130 -29.14 15.35 20.86
CA GLU A 130 -29.17 16.73 20.32
C GLU A 130 -27.86 17.49 20.62
N GLU A 131 -27.27 17.26 21.80
CA GLU A 131 -25.98 17.83 22.17
C GLU A 131 -24.85 17.29 21.30
N GLU A 132 -24.86 15.98 21.02
CA GLU A 132 -23.89 15.33 20.13
C GLU A 132 -24.06 15.79 18.67
N GLU A 133 -25.30 15.92 18.17
CA GLU A 133 -25.57 16.45 16.83
C GLU A 133 -25.02 17.88 16.70
N LYS A 134 -25.24 18.72 17.71
CA LYS A 134 -24.70 20.09 17.73
C LYS A 134 -23.17 20.09 17.76
N LEU A 135 -22.54 19.24 18.57
CA LEU A 135 -21.09 19.13 18.63
C LEU A 135 -20.49 18.70 17.29
N ILE A 136 -21.10 17.70 16.62
CA ILE A 136 -20.67 17.25 15.29
C ILE A 136 -20.82 18.39 14.28
N TRP A 137 -21.92 19.14 14.32
CA TRP A 137 -22.13 20.28 13.44
C TRP A 137 -21.05 21.34 13.62
N ASP A 138 -20.78 21.75 14.87
CA ASP A 138 -19.81 22.79 15.18
C ASP A 138 -18.40 22.40 14.69
N LEU A 139 -17.94 21.17 15.00
CA LEU A 139 -16.66 20.64 14.53
C LEU A 139 -16.59 20.52 13.00
N TRP A 140 -17.68 20.11 12.37
CA TRP A 140 -17.75 20.06 10.91
C TRP A 140 -17.60 21.46 10.31
N GLN A 141 -18.30 22.47 10.79
CA GLN A 141 -18.19 23.83 10.27
C GLN A 141 -16.80 24.45 10.52
N GLU A 142 -16.20 24.16 11.68
CA GLU A 142 -14.86 24.65 12.03
C GLU A 142 -13.77 24.09 11.08
N HIS A 143 -13.83 22.79 10.80
CA HIS A 143 -12.76 22.09 10.08
C HIS A 143 -13.05 21.81 8.60
N LYS A 144 -14.29 22.02 8.11
CA LYS A 144 -14.67 21.76 6.72
C LYS A 144 -13.76 22.50 5.72
N GLY A 145 -13.30 23.71 6.01
CA GLY A 145 -12.39 24.47 5.14
C GLY A 145 -12.78 24.38 3.65
N ASP A 146 -11.82 23.93 2.83
CA ASP A 146 -11.97 23.72 1.37
C ASP A 146 -12.44 22.31 0.96
N VAL A 147 -12.97 21.49 1.88
CA VAL A 147 -13.50 20.16 1.56
C VAL A 147 -14.63 20.30 0.52
N GLN A 148 -14.32 19.93 -0.72
CA GLN A 148 -15.23 20.11 -1.86
C GLN A 148 -16.44 19.19 -1.78
N THR A 149 -16.24 17.95 -1.36
CA THR A 149 -17.30 16.95 -1.22
C THR A 149 -17.04 16.04 -0.02
N ILE A 150 -18.11 15.62 0.66
CA ILE A 150 -18.01 14.64 1.74
C ILE A 150 -17.46 13.28 1.25
N GLU A 151 -17.68 12.96 -0.04
CA GLU A 151 -17.24 11.72 -0.69
C GLU A 151 -15.74 11.70 -1.01
N SER A 152 -15.06 12.83 -0.90
CA SER A 152 -13.61 12.93 -1.09
C SER A 152 -12.81 12.24 0.03
N THR A 153 -11.52 12.02 -0.20
CA THR A 153 -10.63 11.43 0.81
C THR A 153 -10.48 12.38 2.00
N GLU A 154 -10.39 13.67 1.71
CA GLU A 154 -10.32 14.75 2.69
C GLU A 154 -11.59 14.83 3.53
N GLY A 155 -12.76 14.66 2.88
CA GLY A 155 -14.05 14.55 3.57
C GLY A 155 -14.09 13.37 4.53
N LEU A 156 -13.64 12.19 4.10
CA LEU A 156 -13.56 11.01 4.99
C LEU A 156 -12.59 11.24 6.16
N GLU A 157 -11.42 11.81 5.91
CA GLU A 157 -10.43 12.11 6.94
C GLU A 157 -11.00 13.06 8.01
N LEU A 158 -11.80 14.05 7.60
CA LEU A 158 -12.50 14.93 8.53
C LEU A 158 -13.57 14.20 9.35
N LEU A 159 -14.38 13.32 8.74
CA LEU A 159 -15.35 12.51 9.51
C LEU A 159 -14.66 11.60 10.53
N ILE A 160 -13.51 11.02 10.14
CA ILE A 160 -12.66 10.20 11.02
C ILE A 160 -12.14 11.06 12.18
N LEU A 161 -11.66 12.28 11.91
CA LEU A 161 -11.19 13.21 12.93
C LEU A 161 -12.31 13.51 13.95
N ILE A 162 -13.50 13.88 13.48
CA ILE A 162 -14.65 14.18 14.36
C ILE A 162 -15.01 12.95 15.20
N ALA A 163 -14.97 11.74 14.64
CA ALA A 163 -15.23 10.50 15.37
C ALA A 163 -14.14 10.20 16.43
N GLU A 164 -12.88 10.52 16.14
CA GLU A 164 -11.78 10.37 17.09
C GLU A 164 -11.88 11.36 18.26
N GLU A 165 -12.30 12.60 17.99
CA GLU A 165 -12.43 13.64 19.02
C GLU A 165 -13.65 13.46 19.92
N THR A 166 -14.79 13.07 19.33
CA THR A 166 -16.06 12.95 20.06
C THR A 166 -16.28 11.56 20.64
N GLY A 167 -15.60 10.53 20.12
CA GLY A 167 -15.87 9.13 20.43
C GLY A 167 -17.19 8.61 19.84
N ILE A 168 -17.92 9.44 19.09
CA ILE A 168 -19.19 9.08 18.46
C ILE A 168 -18.92 8.13 17.29
N ASN A 169 -19.86 7.22 17.04
CA ASN A 169 -19.70 6.26 15.96
C ASN A 169 -19.58 6.95 14.60
N LEU A 170 -18.55 6.60 13.83
CA LEU A 170 -18.27 7.19 12.52
C LEU A 170 -19.42 7.05 11.52
N THR A 171 -20.20 5.96 11.59
CA THR A 171 -21.38 5.81 10.72
C THR A 171 -22.46 6.84 11.03
N GLU A 172 -22.61 7.23 12.29
CA GLU A 172 -23.63 8.19 12.70
C GLU A 172 -23.24 9.61 12.27
N ILE A 173 -21.97 9.98 12.49
CA ILE A 173 -21.39 11.24 12.00
C ILE A 173 -21.56 11.34 10.48
N TRP A 174 -21.19 10.29 9.74
CA TRP A 174 -21.33 10.27 8.28
C TRP A 174 -22.78 10.51 7.83
N LYS A 175 -23.77 9.90 8.48
CA LYS A 175 -25.20 10.12 8.14
C LYS A 175 -25.65 11.55 8.40
N LEU A 176 -25.31 12.12 9.55
CA LEU A 176 -25.71 13.47 9.94
C LEU A 176 -25.11 14.50 8.97
N VAL A 177 -23.82 14.40 8.71
CA VAL A 177 -23.11 15.30 7.79
C VAL A 177 -23.57 15.13 6.35
N SER A 178 -23.85 13.89 5.90
CA SER A 178 -24.43 13.65 4.58
C SER A 178 -25.82 14.28 4.44
N ARG A 179 -26.66 14.17 5.48
CA ARG A 179 -28.00 14.79 5.52
C ARG A 179 -27.92 16.31 5.41
N TRP A 180 -26.97 16.93 6.08
CA TRP A 180 -26.79 18.39 6.04
C TRP A 180 -26.24 18.90 4.71
N ASN A 181 -25.37 18.15 4.03
CA ASN A 181 -24.85 18.53 2.72
C ASN A 181 -25.84 18.24 1.57
N ALA A 182 -26.89 17.45 1.82
CA ALA A 182 -27.95 17.17 0.86
C ALA A 182 -29.13 18.18 0.95
N ALA A 183 -29.13 19.03 1.98
CA ALA A 183 -30.13 20.07 2.23
C ALA A 183 -29.65 21.43 1.69
#